data_AF-A0A558NSR8-F1
#
_entry.id   AF-A0A558NSR8-F1
#
_cell.length_a   1.000
_cell.length_b   1.000
_cell.length_c   1.000
_cell.angle_alpha   90.00
_cell.angle_beta   90.00
_cell.angle_gamma   90.00
#
_symmetry.space_group_name_H-M   'P 1'
#
loop_
_entity.id
_entity.type
_entity.pdbx_description
1 polymer ?
#
loop_
_entity_poly.entity_id
_entity_poly.type
_entity_poly.pdbx_seq_one_letter_code
_entity_poly.pdbx_strand_id
1 'polypeptide(L)'
;MHPIIAFYSGQGTDHRGRTLSGILAFSNNELESCHDYIQWLFPLRDPSPYNPEAPVVNTAVIEAFHSSHDLQSRLHQSLLRMLQFYGIVMRETPQGFELLIPADVDNYHWMTPDNHNHRRISRMLASLKILGLDAHVTAFWQGLQKLAVAHPQAISSATVTHWRLAAMGLDSPL
;
A
#
# COMPACT_ATOMS: atom_id res chain seq x y z
N MET A 1 10.55 21.46 -4.59
CA MET A 1 9.39 20.55 -4.46
C MET A 1 9.88 19.26 -3.80
N HIS A 2 9.15 18.69 -2.83
CA HIS A 2 9.58 17.46 -2.16
C HIS A 2 9.61 16.26 -3.13
N PRO A 3 10.57 15.32 -3.05
CA PRO A 3 10.69 14.20 -4.00
C PRO A 3 9.41 13.36 -4.13
N ILE A 4 8.74 13.02 -3.01
CA ILE A 4 7.46 12.31 -3.02
C ILE A 4 6.40 13.08 -3.81
N ILE A 5 6.28 14.38 -3.58
CA ILE A 5 5.29 15.22 -4.28
C ILE A 5 5.63 15.29 -5.77
N ALA A 6 6.90 15.47 -6.14
CA ALA A 6 7.31 15.49 -7.54
C ALA A 6 7.01 14.16 -8.25
N PHE A 7 7.33 13.02 -7.63
CA PHE A 7 7.04 11.69 -8.13
C PHE A 7 5.54 11.48 -8.37
N TYR A 8 4.71 11.82 -7.38
CA TYR A 8 3.26 11.70 -7.48
C TYR A 8 2.66 12.68 -8.51
N SER A 9 3.16 13.91 -8.59
CA SER A 9 2.71 14.89 -9.59
C SER A 9 3.15 14.57 -11.02
N GLY A 10 3.93 13.50 -11.24
CA GLY A 10 4.46 13.13 -12.55
C GLY A 10 5.58 14.06 -13.05
N GLN A 11 6.16 14.86 -12.16
CA GLN A 11 7.25 15.80 -12.43
C GLN A 11 8.61 15.27 -11.93
N GLY A 12 8.64 14.04 -11.42
CA GLY A 12 9.82 13.41 -10.89
C GLY A 12 9.78 11.89 -11.04
N THR A 13 10.89 11.27 -10.69
CA THR A 13 11.08 9.83 -10.71
C THR A 13 11.48 9.33 -9.34
N ASP A 14 11.43 8.02 -9.16
CA ASP A 14 12.13 7.40 -8.05
C ASP A 14 13.66 7.41 -8.25
N HIS A 15 14.38 6.86 -7.26
CA HIS A 15 15.84 6.69 -7.27
C HIS A 15 16.39 5.91 -8.47
N ARG A 16 15.57 5.16 -9.21
CA ARG A 16 15.96 4.40 -10.41
C ARG A 16 15.50 5.05 -11.72
N GLY A 17 15.02 6.29 -11.68
CA GLY A 17 14.55 7.00 -12.86
C GLY A 17 13.17 6.54 -13.36
N ARG A 18 12.40 5.79 -12.56
CA ARG A 18 11.06 5.33 -12.93
C ARG A 18 10.01 6.35 -12.52
N THR A 19 9.05 6.62 -13.39
CA THR A 19 7.88 7.44 -13.06
C THR A 19 6.82 6.63 -12.32
N LEU A 20 5.88 7.31 -11.65
CA LEU A 20 4.72 6.66 -11.06
C LEU A 20 3.97 5.82 -12.10
N SER A 21 3.63 6.42 -13.25
CA SER A 21 2.93 5.71 -14.33
C SER A 21 3.70 4.50 -14.86
N GLY A 22 5.03 4.60 -14.93
CA GLY A 22 5.89 3.49 -15.35
C GLY A 22 5.82 2.31 -14.37
N ILE A 23 5.86 2.57 -13.06
CA ILE A 23 5.72 1.54 -12.03
C ILE A 23 4.31 0.95 -12.05
N LEU A 24 3.26 1.77 -12.19
CA LEU A 24 1.89 1.27 -12.26
C LEU A 24 1.63 0.38 -13.49
N ALA A 25 2.44 0.54 -14.55
CA ALA A 25 2.38 -0.30 -15.75
C ALA A 25 3.16 -1.62 -15.63
N PHE A 26 3.89 -1.87 -14.54
CA PHE A 26 4.59 -3.13 -14.32
C PHE A 26 3.64 -4.33 -14.42
N SER A 27 4.11 -5.43 -14.97
CA SER A 27 3.47 -6.75 -14.88
C SER A 27 3.54 -7.28 -13.44
N ASN A 28 2.71 -8.27 -13.12
CA ASN A 28 2.77 -8.91 -11.80
C ASN A 28 4.13 -9.57 -11.53
N ASN A 29 4.81 -10.08 -12.56
CA ASN A 29 6.17 -10.64 -12.42
C ASN A 29 7.20 -9.55 -12.06
N GLU A 30 7.06 -8.35 -12.64
CA GLU A 30 7.92 -7.22 -12.30
C GLU A 30 7.66 -6.70 -10.88
N LEU A 31 6.39 -6.62 -10.45
CA LEU A 31 6.04 -6.25 -9.07
C LEU A 31 6.54 -7.27 -8.04
N GLU A 32 6.57 -8.55 -8.39
CA GLU A 32 7.07 -9.59 -7.50
C GLU A 32 8.60 -9.64 -7.45
N SER A 33 9.28 -9.39 -8.57
CA SER A 33 10.76 -9.47 -8.64
C SER A 33 11.47 -8.17 -8.25
N CYS A 34 10.83 -7.02 -8.40
CA CYS A 34 11.40 -5.71 -8.07
C CYS A 34 10.84 -5.22 -6.73
N HIS A 35 11.68 -4.94 -5.74
CA HIS A 35 11.19 -4.70 -4.36
C HIS A 35 11.37 -3.25 -3.90
N ASP A 36 12.14 -2.45 -4.64
CA ASP A 36 12.60 -1.11 -4.28
C ASP A 36 11.59 0.01 -4.61
N TYR A 37 10.52 -0.31 -5.34
CA TYR A 37 9.47 0.63 -5.73
C TYR A 37 8.45 0.85 -4.61
N ILE A 38 8.23 -0.16 -3.75
CA ILE A 38 7.12 -0.14 -2.78
C ILE A 38 7.29 0.99 -1.77
N GLN A 39 8.54 1.39 -1.50
CA GLN A 39 8.84 2.50 -0.62
C GLN A 39 8.44 3.85 -1.21
N TRP A 40 8.47 3.97 -2.54
CA TRP A 40 8.04 5.17 -3.27
C TRP A 40 6.53 5.21 -3.47
N LEU A 41 5.89 4.06 -3.75
CA LEU A 41 4.42 4.01 -3.85
C LEU A 41 3.77 4.24 -2.49
N PHE A 42 4.30 3.68 -1.41
CA PHE A 42 3.70 3.81 -0.08
C PHE A 42 4.75 4.34 0.90
N PRO A 43 5.13 5.63 0.81
CA PRO A 43 6.17 6.19 1.67
C PRO A 43 5.67 6.32 3.12
N LEU A 44 6.61 6.23 4.06
CA LEU A 44 6.37 6.33 5.51
C LEU A 44 7.25 7.41 6.13
N ARG A 45 6.99 7.77 7.39
CA ARG A 45 7.81 8.72 8.16
C ARG A 45 9.19 8.17 8.47
N ASP A 46 9.28 6.87 8.70
CA ASP A 46 10.55 6.21 9.01
C ASP A 46 11.30 5.79 7.74
N PRO A 47 12.64 5.93 7.73
CA PRO A 47 13.46 5.45 6.63
C PRO A 47 13.32 3.94 6.48
N SER A 48 13.35 3.47 5.23
CA SER A 48 13.27 2.03 4.97
C SER A 48 14.64 1.37 5.14
N PRO A 49 14.74 0.25 5.89
CA PRO A 49 15.98 -0.52 5.94
C PRO A 49 16.29 -1.24 4.61
N TYR A 50 15.30 -1.38 3.73
CA TYR A 50 15.43 -2.08 2.44
C TYR A 50 15.75 -1.15 1.27
N ASN A 51 15.39 0.13 1.37
CA ASN A 51 15.71 1.15 0.37
C ASN A 51 16.03 2.48 1.07
N PRO A 52 17.31 2.72 1.43
CA PRO A 52 17.73 3.96 2.07
C PRO A 52 17.59 5.21 1.19
N GLU A 53 17.49 5.04 -0.14
CA GLU A 53 17.32 6.15 -1.09
C GLU A 53 15.85 6.59 -1.21
N ALA A 54 14.91 5.81 -0.67
CA ALA A 54 13.51 6.20 -0.67
C ALA A 54 13.27 7.36 0.32
N PRO A 55 12.68 8.47 -0.15
CA PRO A 55 12.39 9.61 0.70
C PRO A 55 11.35 9.27 1.76
N VAL A 56 11.43 9.94 2.90
CA VAL A 56 10.46 9.80 3.99
C VAL A 56 9.36 10.86 3.90
N VAL A 57 8.21 10.55 4.50
CA VAL A 57 7.08 11.47 4.65
C VAL A 57 7.37 12.45 5.78
N ASN A 58 7.34 13.74 5.48
CA ASN A 58 7.38 14.82 6.48
C ASN A 58 6.03 15.57 6.53
N THR A 59 5.91 16.53 7.45
CA THR A 59 4.68 17.31 7.64
C THR A 59 4.24 18.02 6.35
N ALA A 60 5.16 18.60 5.58
CA ALA A 60 4.82 19.27 4.33
C ALA A 60 4.25 18.31 3.26
N VAL A 61 4.74 17.06 3.21
CA VAL A 61 4.17 16.03 2.34
C VAL A 61 2.76 15.67 2.78
N ILE A 62 2.53 15.50 4.09
CA ILE A 62 1.21 15.18 4.63
C ILE A 62 0.22 16.29 4.28
N GLU A 63 0.57 17.53 4.57
CA GLU A 63 -0.25 18.70 4.26
C GLU A 63 -0.56 18.78 2.75
N ALA A 64 0.42 18.51 1.89
CA ALA A 64 0.22 18.49 0.45
C ALA A 64 -0.77 17.41 0.01
N PHE A 65 -0.67 16.18 0.52
CA PHE A 65 -1.61 15.11 0.20
C PHE A 65 -3.02 15.40 0.74
N HIS A 66 -3.14 15.90 1.98
CA HIS A 66 -4.44 16.21 2.58
C HIS A 66 -5.15 17.40 1.90
N SER A 67 -4.40 18.29 1.23
CA SER A 67 -4.96 19.44 0.51
C SER A 67 -5.14 19.22 -1.00
N SER A 68 -4.73 18.07 -1.54
CA SER A 68 -4.73 17.82 -2.97
C SER A 68 -5.48 16.53 -3.34
N HIS A 69 -6.65 16.71 -3.97
CA HIS A 69 -7.42 15.60 -4.53
C HIS A 69 -6.63 14.82 -5.59
N ASP A 70 -5.78 15.48 -6.38
CA ASP A 70 -4.97 14.81 -7.41
C ASP A 70 -3.91 13.89 -6.81
N LEU A 71 -3.24 14.31 -5.73
CA LEU A 71 -2.27 13.45 -5.03
C LEU A 71 -2.96 12.25 -4.37
N GLN A 72 -4.12 12.46 -3.73
CA GLN A 72 -4.91 11.38 -3.16
C GLN A 72 -5.45 10.41 -4.22
N SER A 73 -5.93 10.91 -5.35
CA SER A 73 -6.39 10.11 -6.49
C SER A 73 -5.28 9.20 -7.03
N ARG A 74 -4.05 9.71 -7.12
CA ARG A 74 -2.90 8.92 -7.55
C ARG A 74 -2.44 7.89 -6.52
N LEU A 75 -2.52 8.22 -5.23
CA LEU A 75 -2.29 7.23 -4.17
C LEU A 75 -3.36 6.12 -4.18
N HIS A 76 -4.61 6.48 -4.44
CA HIS A 76 -5.68 5.52 -4.68
C HIS A 76 -5.38 4.63 -5.90
N GLN A 77 -4.90 5.17 -7.02
CA GLN A 77 -4.46 4.36 -8.17
C GLN A 77 -3.32 3.40 -7.81
N SER A 78 -2.35 3.83 -7.01
CA SER A 78 -1.30 2.96 -6.48
C SER A 78 -1.87 1.80 -5.65
N LEU A 79 -2.87 2.08 -4.79
CA LEU A 79 -3.58 1.06 -4.03
C LEU A 79 -4.29 0.08 -4.97
N LEU A 80 -5.09 0.55 -5.91
CA LEU A 80 -5.81 -0.31 -6.85
C LEU A 80 -4.87 -1.22 -7.64
N ARG A 81 -3.73 -0.70 -8.10
CA ARG A 81 -2.73 -1.50 -8.81
C ARG A 81 -2.18 -2.62 -7.94
N MET A 82 -1.87 -2.35 -6.68
CA MET A 82 -1.38 -3.39 -5.76
C MET A 82 -2.47 -4.38 -5.38
N LEU A 83 -3.72 -3.96 -5.21
CA LEU A 83 -4.84 -4.88 -4.98
C LEU A 83 -5.04 -5.84 -6.15
N GLN A 84 -4.95 -5.33 -7.39
CA GLN A 84 -4.97 -6.16 -8.59
C GLN A 84 -3.84 -7.20 -8.59
N PHE A 85 -2.63 -6.82 -8.15
CA PHE A 85 -1.52 -7.76 -8.00
C PHE A 85 -1.82 -8.87 -6.98
N TYR A 86 -2.51 -8.53 -5.89
CA TYR A 86 -2.95 -9.50 -4.87
C TYR A 86 -4.20 -10.29 -5.23
N GLY A 87 -4.82 -10.04 -6.38
CA GLY A 87 -6.10 -10.68 -6.73
C GLY A 87 -7.28 -10.20 -5.91
N ILE A 88 -7.20 -9.00 -5.32
CA ILE A 88 -8.24 -8.39 -4.50
C ILE A 88 -8.82 -7.19 -5.24
N VAL A 89 -10.11 -6.90 -5.01
CA VAL A 89 -10.78 -5.74 -5.62
C VAL A 89 -11.25 -4.79 -4.54
N MET A 90 -11.00 -3.49 -4.71
CA MET A 90 -11.68 -2.46 -3.93
C MET A 90 -12.79 -1.85 -4.78
N ARG A 91 -14.00 -1.81 -4.23
CA ARG A 91 -15.20 -1.28 -4.88
C ARG A 91 -15.70 -0.06 -4.12
N GLU A 92 -16.03 1.00 -4.85
CA GLU A 92 -16.75 2.14 -4.30
C GLU A 92 -18.24 1.80 -4.14
N THR A 93 -18.82 2.22 -3.02
CA THR A 93 -20.21 2.02 -2.65
C THR A 93 -20.81 3.34 -2.16
N PRO A 94 -22.15 3.47 -2.07
CA PRO A 94 -22.76 4.67 -1.47
C PRO A 94 -22.33 4.91 -0.01
N GLN A 95 -21.79 3.91 0.68
CA GLN A 95 -21.32 3.98 2.06
C GLN A 95 -19.79 4.14 2.17
N GLY A 96 -19.07 4.31 1.05
CA GLY A 96 -17.62 4.47 1.00
C GLY A 96 -16.96 3.40 0.15
N PHE A 97 -16.09 2.59 0.74
CA PHE A 97 -15.38 1.52 0.02
C PHE A 97 -15.61 0.17 0.66
N GLU A 98 -15.53 -0.87 -0.15
CA GLU A 98 -15.56 -2.26 0.28
C GLU A 98 -14.46 -3.05 -0.41
N LEU A 99 -13.80 -3.93 0.35
CA LEU A 99 -12.85 -4.89 -0.20
C LEU A 99 -13.57 -6.19 -0.55
N LEU A 100 -13.51 -6.57 -1.81
CA LEU A 100 -14.04 -7.82 -2.33
C LEU A 100 -12.89 -8.81 -2.48
N ILE A 101 -13.08 -9.98 -1.87
CA ILE A 101 -12.14 -11.10 -1.93
C ILE A 101 -12.71 -12.14 -2.90
N PRO A 102 -12.10 -12.33 -4.09
CA PRO A 102 -12.46 -13.41 -5.00
C PRO A 102 -12.28 -14.79 -4.37
N ALA A 103 -13.10 -15.76 -4.80
CA ALA A 103 -13.07 -17.12 -4.26
C ALA A 103 -11.75 -17.87 -4.55
N ASP A 104 -11.03 -17.45 -5.58
CA ASP A 104 -9.75 -18.02 -6.02
C ASP A 104 -8.53 -17.27 -5.46
N VAL A 105 -8.71 -16.40 -4.46
CA VAL A 105 -7.61 -15.64 -3.83
C VAL A 105 -6.50 -16.56 -3.32
N ASP A 106 -6.83 -17.76 -2.85
CA ASP A 106 -5.88 -18.77 -2.36
C ASP A 106 -4.88 -19.24 -3.42
N ASN A 107 -5.18 -19.06 -4.70
CA ASN A 107 -4.27 -19.42 -5.79
C ASN A 107 -3.16 -18.37 -6.00
N TYR A 108 -3.26 -17.21 -5.36
CA TYR A 108 -2.25 -16.16 -5.48
C TYR A 108 -1.05 -16.46 -4.58
N HIS A 109 0.16 -16.33 -5.12
CA HIS A 109 1.41 -16.72 -4.46
C HIS A 109 1.67 -16.04 -3.11
N TRP A 110 1.02 -14.91 -2.81
CA TRP A 110 1.17 -14.20 -1.55
C TRP A 110 0.36 -14.83 -0.40
N MET A 111 -0.63 -15.68 -0.71
CA MET A 111 -1.47 -16.40 0.25
C MET A 111 -0.75 -17.63 0.85
N THR A 112 0.47 -17.40 1.33
CA THR A 112 1.28 -18.42 1.99
C THR A 112 1.85 -17.86 3.30
N PRO A 113 2.10 -18.71 4.31
CA PRO A 113 2.77 -18.27 5.53
C PRO A 113 4.08 -17.51 5.23
N ASP A 114 4.36 -16.50 6.05
CA ASP A 114 5.61 -15.72 6.02
C ASP A 114 5.96 -15.05 4.68
N ASN A 115 4.97 -14.87 3.80
CA ASN A 115 5.19 -14.18 2.55
C ASN A 115 5.56 -12.70 2.77
N HIS A 116 6.61 -12.23 2.10
CA HIS A 116 7.09 -10.85 2.25
C HIS A 116 6.04 -9.78 1.86
N ASN A 117 5.07 -10.13 1.01
CA ASN A 117 3.97 -9.24 0.65
C ASN A 117 3.07 -8.88 1.84
N HIS A 118 3.03 -9.68 2.90
CA HIS A 118 2.35 -9.31 4.15
C HIS A 118 2.92 -8.02 4.75
N ARG A 119 4.25 -7.83 4.70
CA ARG A 119 4.90 -6.59 5.15
C ARG A 119 4.64 -5.42 4.21
N ARG A 120 4.53 -5.68 2.90
CA ARG A 120 4.12 -4.66 1.91
C ARG A 120 2.71 -4.15 2.20
N ILE A 121 1.78 -5.04 2.55
CA ILE A 121 0.41 -4.67 2.95
C ILE A 121 0.42 -3.80 4.22
N SER A 122 1.23 -4.13 5.24
CA SER A 122 1.40 -3.27 6.42
C SER A 122 1.84 -1.86 6.02
N ARG A 123 2.85 -1.75 5.15
CA ARG A 123 3.36 -0.47 4.65
C ARG A 123 2.29 0.31 3.89
N MET A 124 1.49 -0.36 3.06
CA MET A 124 0.37 0.25 2.35
C MET A 124 -0.64 0.85 3.33
N LEU A 125 -1.12 0.08 4.31
CA LEU A 125 -2.06 0.56 5.32
C LEU A 125 -1.55 1.80 6.07
N ALA A 126 -0.30 1.75 6.53
CA ALA A 126 0.32 2.87 7.24
C ALA A 126 0.46 4.12 6.36
N SER A 127 0.90 3.96 5.11
CA SER A 127 1.07 5.09 4.19
C SER A 127 -0.27 5.74 3.83
N LEU A 128 -1.28 4.93 3.50
CA LEU A 128 -2.65 5.39 3.23
C LEU A 128 -3.23 6.16 4.42
N LYS A 129 -2.99 5.67 5.64
CA LYS A 129 -3.42 6.32 6.88
C LYS A 129 -2.74 7.68 7.07
N ILE A 130 -1.42 7.75 6.89
CA ILE A 130 -0.64 8.99 7.04
C ILE A 130 -1.06 10.04 5.99
N LEU A 131 -1.32 9.61 4.76
CA LEU A 131 -1.58 10.49 3.61
C LEU A 131 -3.07 10.82 3.39
N GLY A 132 -3.94 10.44 4.33
CA GLY A 132 -5.32 10.94 4.42
C GLY A 132 -6.37 10.14 3.66
N LEU A 133 -6.14 8.84 3.39
CA LEU A 133 -7.12 7.95 2.77
C LEU A 133 -7.84 7.05 3.80
N ASP A 134 -8.36 7.64 4.89
CA ASP A 134 -8.97 6.92 6.02
C ASP A 134 -10.12 5.97 5.63
N ALA A 135 -10.98 6.36 4.69
CA ALA A 135 -12.07 5.51 4.20
C ALA A 135 -11.52 4.24 3.50
N HIS A 136 -10.42 4.37 2.76
CA HIS A 136 -9.76 3.24 2.09
C HIS A 136 -9.09 2.32 3.11
N VAL A 137 -8.39 2.88 4.10
CA VAL A 137 -7.77 2.12 5.20
C VAL A 137 -8.82 1.31 5.94
N THR A 138 -9.97 1.91 6.24
CA THR A 138 -11.08 1.24 6.94
C THR A 138 -11.59 0.04 6.15
N ALA A 139 -11.89 0.24 4.86
CA ALA A 139 -12.36 -0.83 3.98
C ALA A 139 -11.32 -1.93 3.79
N PHE A 140 -10.06 -1.55 3.56
CA PHE A 140 -8.96 -2.48 3.34
C PHE A 140 -8.72 -3.33 4.60
N TRP A 141 -8.65 -2.70 5.77
CA TRP A 141 -8.48 -3.40 7.03
C TRP A 141 -9.63 -4.38 7.32
N GLN A 142 -10.89 -3.95 7.18
CA GLN A 142 -12.05 -4.82 7.38
C GLN A 142 -12.03 -6.04 6.45
N GLY A 143 -11.63 -5.85 5.19
CA GLY A 143 -11.47 -6.95 4.24
C GLY A 143 -10.35 -7.92 4.62
N LEU A 144 -9.18 -7.39 5.01
CA LEU A 144 -8.05 -8.20 5.47
C LEU A 144 -8.39 -9.00 6.75
N GLN A 145 -9.21 -8.46 7.66
CA GLN A 145 -9.70 -9.20 8.82
C GLN A 145 -10.54 -10.41 8.40
N LYS A 146 -11.49 -10.23 7.46
CA LYS A 146 -12.32 -11.32 6.95
C LYS A 146 -11.47 -12.38 6.26
N LEU A 147 -10.49 -11.94 5.45
CA LEU A 147 -9.54 -12.82 4.77
C LEU A 147 -8.71 -13.63 5.78
N ALA A 148 -8.16 -13.00 6.81
CA ALA A 148 -7.36 -13.69 7.83
C ALA A 148 -8.16 -14.74 8.60
N VAL A 149 -9.44 -14.47 8.88
CA VAL A 149 -10.35 -15.44 9.52
C VAL A 149 -10.62 -16.63 8.61
N ALA A 150 -10.80 -16.39 7.30
CA ALA A 150 -11.06 -17.46 6.33
C ALA A 150 -9.81 -18.29 6.01
N HIS A 151 -8.61 -17.70 6.08
CA HIS A 151 -7.35 -18.34 5.66
C HIS A 151 -6.27 -18.29 6.76
N PRO A 152 -6.54 -18.87 7.96
CA PRO A 152 -5.62 -18.77 9.11
C PRO A 152 -4.29 -19.52 8.91
N GLN A 153 -4.23 -20.42 7.91
CA GLN A 153 -2.99 -21.12 7.55
C GLN A 153 -2.05 -20.26 6.72
N ALA A 154 -2.58 -19.31 5.94
CA ALA A 154 -1.79 -18.38 5.15
C ALA A 154 -1.41 -17.14 5.96
N ILE A 155 -2.32 -16.65 6.80
CA ILE A 155 -2.19 -15.36 7.49
C ILE A 155 -2.10 -15.59 8.99
N SER A 156 -0.90 -15.41 9.55
CA SER A 156 -0.64 -15.59 10.97
C SER A 156 -1.26 -14.48 11.84
N SER A 157 -1.52 -14.77 13.11
CA SER A 157 -2.00 -13.77 14.09
C SER A 157 -1.02 -12.60 14.27
N ALA A 158 0.28 -12.85 14.14
CA ALA A 158 1.32 -11.82 14.12
C ALA A 158 1.12 -10.87 12.94
N THR A 159 0.90 -11.41 11.73
CA THR A 159 0.61 -10.61 10.52
C THR A 159 -0.61 -9.72 10.71
N VAL A 160 -1.70 -10.29 11.24
CA VAL A 160 -2.94 -9.52 11.54
C VAL A 160 -2.67 -8.40 12.53
N THR A 161 -1.81 -8.62 13.52
CA THR A 161 -1.41 -7.60 14.51
C THR A 161 -0.67 -6.45 13.84
N HIS A 162 0.29 -6.73 12.96
CA HIS A 162 1.00 -5.70 12.20
C HIS A 162 0.07 -4.89 11.30
N TRP A 163 -0.84 -5.55 10.58
CA TRP A 163 -1.85 -4.86 9.77
C TRP A 163 -2.75 -3.96 10.61
N ARG A 164 -3.19 -4.43 11.78
CA ARG A 164 -4.01 -3.63 12.70
C ARG A 164 -3.27 -2.36 13.15
N LEU A 165 -2.03 -2.50 13.62
CA LEU A 165 -1.22 -1.36 14.07
C LEU A 165 -1.05 -0.32 12.96
N ALA A 166 -0.68 -0.80 11.76
CA ALA A 166 -0.55 0.06 10.58
C ALA A 166 -1.85 0.78 10.21
N ALA A 167 -3.00 0.09 10.22
CA ALA A 167 -4.30 0.69 9.92
C ALA A 167 -4.74 1.72 10.98
N MET A 168 -4.31 1.53 12.24
CA MET A 168 -4.57 2.47 13.33
C MET A 168 -3.60 3.67 13.32
N GLY A 169 -2.57 3.66 12.47
CA GLY A 169 -1.53 4.69 12.48
C GLY A 169 -0.63 4.62 13.72
N LEU A 170 -0.53 3.44 14.33
CA LEU A 170 0.36 3.16 15.45
C LEU A 170 1.65 2.55 14.92
N ASP A 171 2.76 2.87 15.58
CA ASP A 171 4.08 2.36 15.20
C ASP A 171 4.06 0.83 15.15
N SER A 172 4.23 0.28 13.95
CA SER A 172 4.44 -1.14 13.73
C SER A 172 5.91 -1.30 13.32
N PRO A 173 6.73 -2.05 14.09
CA PRO A 173 8.08 -2.36 13.63
C PRO A 173 7.98 -3.15 12.33
N LEU A 174 8.48 -2.55 11.23
CA LEU A 174 8.56 -3.16 9.90
C LEU A 174 9.79 -4.07 9.76
#